data_AF-A0A4Q5KI35-F1
#
_entry.id   AF-A0A4Q5KI35-F1
#
_cell.length_a   1.000
_cell.length_b   1.000
_cell.length_c   1.000
_cell.angle_alpha   90.00
_cell.angle_beta   90.00
_cell.angle_gamma   90.00
#
_symmetry.space_group_name_H-M   'P 1'
#
loop_
_entity.id
_entity.type
_entity.pdbx_description
1 polymer ?
#
loop_
_entity_poly.entity_id
_entity_poly.type
_entity_poly.pdbx_seq_one_letter_code
_entity_poly.pdbx_strand_id
1 'polypeptide(L)'
;MTIKKLMRLILVLVVFSISSLLVSSIYMINKVETLMTASQLVSLIEIDMLNLRKEEKDFLSRKNMKYVDNFNERFTLFNNNFNQLTAVLDSAGIPFTDYDLLRNTFDEYQTRFMNVVDMEVNIGLTEKEGVYGELREDAHNLEILINKSDDIILETGVLQLRRNEKDFMLRGDDKYVLSHNTNMADLKTYLSKLSLLDAFIVLEKYEESFGRLVQLSHLQGLSDYEGNVGELRKTIGITEGELRSNSEYLESTILVVVAEAKRILSFMGMSIVILLGLLIVFLSNRISGRLSQIVSAMHTISQGDGDLSVCLDEKGQDEIAQIGKAFNRFVSKINHTVSFVSSQVFELVHMAEEMSKAVDDTKSSALRQKDDILQMSGAINQMNVSISDVVNSVSLAEDFSIKTLNEAHNGAQITQKASDDVRELVNEVNDAAKAIQILVEQSNEIGDVVEVIEGIASQTNLLALNAAIEAARAGESGRGFAVVADEVRSLAIRTQSAIQQIMNLTSGITEQAHAASNLMKLSENQAAKTLSQTQIANSTLLGINEAINQVSDLNKQISIATQEQNEATNEISKKMHNINILCESSNENVTILNDENEALMNIANNLASLVNQFKLNELDSKAA
;
A
#
# COMPACT_ATOMS: atom_id res chain seq x y z
N MET A 1 -26.93 -12.28 -2.79
CA MET A 1 -27.72 -11.32 -1.97
C MET A 1 -26.79 -10.85 -0.87
N THR A 2 -26.67 -9.54 -0.66
CA THR A 2 -25.73 -9.01 0.33
C THR A 2 -26.08 -9.48 1.74
N ILE A 3 -25.08 -9.61 2.61
CA ILE A 3 -25.28 -9.99 4.02
C ILE A 3 -26.25 -9.00 4.67
N LYS A 4 -26.17 -7.70 4.32
CA LYS A 4 -27.11 -6.67 4.77
C LYS A 4 -28.56 -6.93 4.32
N LYS A 5 -28.79 -7.37 3.08
CA LYS A 5 -30.14 -7.71 2.59
C LYS A 5 -30.69 -8.95 3.28
N LEU A 6 -29.83 -9.93 3.60
CA LEU A 6 -30.20 -11.13 4.35
C LEU A 6 -30.59 -10.80 5.80
N MET A 7 -29.80 -9.99 6.51
CA MET A 7 -30.16 -9.56 7.87
C MET A 7 -31.47 -8.76 7.91
N ARG A 8 -31.71 -7.88 6.93
CA ARG A 8 -32.98 -7.15 6.82
C ARG A 8 -34.17 -8.09 6.58
N LEU A 9 -34.00 -9.12 5.76
CA LEU A 9 -35.04 -10.13 5.51
C LEU A 9 -35.39 -10.90 6.80
N ILE A 10 -34.38 -11.32 7.59
CA ILE A 10 -34.59 -11.99 8.88
C ILE A 10 -35.33 -11.05 9.84
N LEU A 11 -34.93 -9.79 9.94
CA LEU A 11 -35.58 -8.81 10.81
C LEU A 11 -37.07 -8.67 10.47
N VAL A 12 -37.39 -8.54 9.18
CA VAL A 12 -38.79 -8.44 8.71
C VAL A 12 -39.58 -9.72 9.03
N LEU A 13 -38.99 -10.90 8.82
CA LEU A 13 -39.63 -12.18 9.12
C LEU A 13 -39.89 -12.34 10.62
N VAL A 14 -38.93 -11.99 11.49
CA VAL A 14 -39.09 -12.05 12.95
C VAL A 14 -40.20 -11.12 13.41
N VAL A 15 -40.21 -9.86 12.93
CA VAL A 15 -41.25 -8.89 13.28
C VAL A 15 -42.63 -9.38 12.82
N PHE A 16 -42.73 -9.95 11.62
CA PHE A 16 -43.97 -10.52 11.10
C PHE A 16 -44.45 -11.73 11.93
N SER A 17 -43.55 -12.66 12.27
CA SER A 17 -43.87 -13.83 13.10
C SER A 17 -44.33 -13.45 14.50
N ILE A 18 -43.68 -12.49 15.15
CA ILE A 18 -44.09 -11.98 16.47
C ILE A 18 -45.45 -11.30 16.39
N SER A 19 -45.67 -10.46 15.37
CA SER A 19 -46.95 -9.76 15.17
C SER A 19 -48.10 -10.74 14.95
N SER A 20 -47.89 -11.79 14.14
CA SER A 20 -48.88 -12.84 13.90
C SER A 20 -49.23 -13.63 15.17
N LEU A 21 -48.21 -13.99 15.97
CA LEU A 21 -48.41 -14.68 17.25
C LEU A 21 -49.16 -13.81 18.26
N LEU A 22 -48.87 -12.51 18.30
CA LEU A 22 -49.54 -11.54 19.18
C LEU A 22 -51.02 -11.36 18.79
N VAL A 23 -51.33 -11.22 17.50
CA VAL A 23 -52.72 -11.14 17.00
C VAL A 23 -53.51 -12.40 17.34
N SER A 24 -52.92 -13.59 17.11
CA SER A 24 -53.57 -14.87 17.44
C SER A 24 -53.79 -15.04 18.95
N SER A 25 -52.82 -14.60 19.78
CA SER A 25 -52.95 -14.61 21.23
C SER A 25 -54.08 -13.70 21.73
N ILE A 26 -54.19 -12.47 21.20
CA ILE A 26 -55.27 -11.55 21.56
C ILE A 26 -56.64 -12.17 21.19
N TYR A 27 -56.76 -12.74 19.99
CA TYR A 27 -57.98 -13.39 19.55
C TYR A 27 -58.42 -14.53 20.49
N MET A 28 -57.48 -15.39 20.91
CA MET A 28 -57.78 -16.51 21.82
C MET A 28 -58.13 -16.03 23.24
N ILE A 29 -57.45 -15.00 23.76
CA ILE A 29 -57.75 -14.43 25.09
C ILE A 29 -59.17 -13.87 25.11
N ASN A 30 -59.54 -13.06 24.12
CA ASN A 30 -60.88 -12.49 24.03
C ASN A 30 -61.95 -13.60 23.98
N LYS A 31 -61.72 -14.68 23.21
CA LYS A 31 -62.65 -15.80 23.12
C LYS A 31 -62.83 -16.53 24.47
N VAL A 32 -61.77 -16.69 25.24
CA VAL A 32 -61.82 -17.30 26.60
C VAL A 32 -62.52 -16.37 27.59
N GLU A 33 -62.29 -15.06 27.51
CA GLU A 33 -62.94 -14.06 28.37
C GLU A 33 -64.46 -14.02 28.17
N THR A 34 -64.94 -14.05 26.92
CA THR A 34 -66.38 -14.15 26.61
C THR A 34 -67.00 -15.42 27.19
N LEU A 35 -66.29 -16.54 27.06
CA LEU A 35 -66.70 -17.85 27.59
C LEU A 35 -66.76 -17.88 29.13
N MET A 36 -65.80 -17.27 29.81
CA MET A 36 -65.83 -17.12 31.27
C MET A 36 -67.02 -16.26 31.73
N THR A 37 -67.33 -15.19 31.00
CA THR A 37 -68.49 -14.34 31.28
C THR A 37 -69.80 -15.14 31.13
N ALA A 38 -69.92 -15.97 30.10
CA ALA A 38 -71.05 -16.86 29.92
C ALA A 38 -71.21 -17.85 31.09
N SER A 39 -70.13 -18.49 31.54
CA SER A 39 -70.16 -19.41 32.69
C SER A 39 -70.58 -18.70 33.99
N GLN A 40 -70.10 -17.47 34.23
CA GLN A 40 -70.54 -16.68 35.39
C GLN A 40 -72.05 -16.39 35.35
N LEU A 41 -72.59 -16.04 34.19
CA LEU A 41 -74.02 -15.79 34.00
C LEU A 41 -74.84 -17.06 34.24
N VAL A 42 -74.39 -18.22 33.77
CA VAL A 42 -75.04 -19.51 34.08
C VAL A 42 -75.10 -19.77 35.59
N SER A 43 -73.99 -19.55 36.31
CA SER A 43 -73.97 -19.72 37.76
C SER A 43 -74.98 -18.78 38.46
N LEU A 44 -75.12 -17.53 37.98
CA LEU A 44 -76.12 -16.61 38.50
C LEU A 44 -77.55 -17.07 38.23
N ILE A 45 -77.82 -17.60 37.03
CA ILE A 45 -79.12 -18.15 36.61
C ILE A 45 -79.50 -19.38 37.47
N GLU A 46 -78.54 -20.26 37.80
CA GLU A 46 -78.75 -21.37 38.73
C GLU A 46 -79.09 -20.89 40.15
N ILE A 47 -78.40 -19.85 40.64
CA ILE A 47 -78.69 -19.22 41.93
C ILE A 47 -80.09 -18.59 41.92
N ASP A 48 -80.45 -17.89 40.84
CA ASP A 48 -81.77 -17.29 40.69
C ASP A 48 -82.88 -18.36 40.70
N MET A 49 -82.67 -19.51 40.05
CA MET A 49 -83.61 -20.63 40.11
C MET A 49 -83.78 -21.20 41.51
N LEU A 50 -82.69 -21.38 42.25
CA LEU A 50 -82.78 -21.83 43.64
C LEU A 50 -83.57 -20.85 44.51
N ASN A 51 -83.41 -19.55 44.26
CA ASN A 51 -84.16 -18.52 44.97
C ASN A 51 -85.63 -18.48 44.55
N LEU A 52 -85.95 -18.62 43.26
CA LEU A 52 -87.33 -18.73 42.77
C LEU A 52 -88.05 -19.90 43.44
N ARG A 53 -87.40 -21.07 43.48
CA ARG A 53 -87.93 -22.25 44.14
C ARG A 53 -88.13 -22.07 45.64
N LYS A 54 -87.26 -21.28 46.28
CA LYS A 54 -87.42 -20.93 47.70
C LYS A 54 -88.67 -20.08 47.92
N GLU A 55 -88.86 -19.02 47.14
CA GLU A 55 -90.05 -18.15 47.27
C GLU A 55 -91.34 -18.92 46.93
N GLU A 56 -91.33 -19.80 45.93
CA GLU A 56 -92.46 -20.70 45.64
C GLU A 56 -92.82 -21.56 46.85
N LYS A 57 -91.84 -22.27 47.42
CA LYS A 57 -92.07 -23.14 48.58
C LYS A 57 -92.54 -22.35 49.81
N ASP A 58 -91.98 -21.17 50.03
CA ASP A 58 -92.41 -20.30 51.11
C ASP A 58 -93.86 -19.81 50.89
N PHE A 59 -94.27 -19.52 49.65
CA PHE A 59 -95.67 -19.22 49.32
C PHE A 59 -96.59 -20.42 49.59
N LEU A 60 -96.26 -21.60 49.06
CA LEU A 60 -97.07 -22.81 49.24
C LEU A 60 -97.22 -23.20 50.72
N SER A 61 -96.20 -22.96 51.55
CA SER A 61 -96.25 -23.26 52.98
C SER A 61 -96.96 -22.19 53.82
N ARG A 62 -96.78 -20.91 53.48
CA ARG A 62 -97.19 -19.79 54.36
C ARG A 62 -98.39 -19.00 53.85
N LYS A 63 -98.80 -19.24 52.60
CA LYS A 63 -99.93 -18.60 51.91
C LYS A 63 -99.88 -17.06 51.97
N ASN A 64 -98.70 -16.47 51.78
CA ASN A 64 -98.48 -15.02 51.90
C ASN A 64 -98.02 -14.41 50.59
N MET A 65 -98.75 -13.41 50.10
CA MET A 65 -98.52 -12.76 48.80
C MET A 65 -97.14 -12.10 48.66
N LYS A 66 -96.47 -11.75 49.76
CA LYS A 66 -95.09 -11.23 49.73
C LYS A 66 -94.12 -12.17 48.99
N TYR A 67 -94.32 -13.48 49.12
CA TYR A 67 -93.48 -14.46 48.45
C TYR A 67 -93.74 -14.51 46.93
N VAL A 68 -94.95 -14.15 46.49
CA VAL A 68 -95.28 -14.00 45.06
C VAL A 68 -94.63 -12.74 44.49
N ASP A 69 -94.65 -11.63 45.23
CA ASP A 69 -93.98 -10.39 44.83
C ASP A 69 -92.46 -10.61 44.70
N ASN A 70 -91.85 -11.25 45.70
CA ASN A 70 -90.44 -11.64 45.66
C ASN A 70 -90.14 -12.60 44.50
N PHE A 71 -91.03 -13.56 44.23
CA PHE A 71 -90.88 -14.48 43.11
C PHE A 71 -90.84 -13.73 41.77
N ASN A 72 -91.77 -12.80 41.54
CA ASN A 72 -91.83 -12.01 40.31
C ASN A 72 -90.62 -11.08 40.13
N GLU A 73 -90.14 -10.46 41.21
CA GLU A 73 -88.92 -9.64 41.17
C GLU A 73 -87.69 -10.49 40.81
N ARG A 74 -87.56 -11.66 41.44
CA ARG A 74 -86.48 -12.62 41.14
C ARG A 74 -86.60 -13.19 39.73
N PHE A 75 -87.81 -13.43 39.23
CA PHE A 75 -88.03 -13.94 37.88
C PHE A 75 -87.64 -12.90 36.83
N THR A 76 -87.81 -11.61 37.14
CA THR A 76 -87.32 -10.52 36.29
C THR A 76 -85.79 -10.47 36.24
N LEU A 77 -85.12 -10.64 37.40
CA LEU A 77 -83.66 -10.73 37.46
C LEU A 77 -83.12 -11.93 36.70
N PHE A 78 -83.77 -13.09 36.90
CA PHE A 78 -83.50 -14.32 36.17
C PHE A 78 -83.57 -14.09 34.65
N ASN A 79 -84.65 -13.49 34.14
CA ASN A 79 -84.82 -13.20 32.72
C ASN A 79 -83.77 -12.22 32.18
N ASN A 80 -83.36 -11.23 32.97
CA ASN A 80 -82.28 -10.32 32.57
C ASN A 80 -80.94 -11.05 32.45
N ASN A 81 -80.60 -11.89 33.43
CA ASN A 81 -79.37 -12.68 33.41
C ASN A 81 -79.38 -13.69 32.24
N PHE A 82 -80.54 -14.32 32.00
CA PHE A 82 -80.74 -15.23 30.88
C PHE A 82 -80.58 -14.54 29.52
N ASN A 83 -81.17 -13.36 29.30
CA ASN A 83 -80.98 -12.59 28.07
C ASN A 83 -79.53 -12.13 27.87
N GLN A 84 -78.83 -11.76 28.95
CA GLN A 84 -77.41 -11.41 28.88
C GLN A 84 -76.56 -12.62 28.49
N LEU A 85 -76.85 -13.80 29.04
CA LEU A 85 -76.17 -15.04 28.68
C LEU A 85 -76.28 -15.30 27.17
N THR A 86 -77.48 -15.15 26.61
CA THR A 86 -77.72 -15.33 25.17
C THR A 86 -76.91 -14.36 24.33
N ALA A 87 -76.93 -13.07 24.66
CA ALA A 87 -76.16 -12.06 23.93
C ALA A 87 -74.64 -12.36 23.95
N VAL A 88 -74.14 -12.85 25.09
CA VAL A 88 -72.72 -13.24 25.23
C VAL A 88 -72.43 -14.48 24.38
N LEU A 89 -73.27 -15.50 24.40
CA LEU A 89 -73.09 -16.73 23.62
C LEU A 89 -73.18 -16.49 22.10
N ASP A 90 -74.12 -15.66 21.66
CA ASP A 90 -74.25 -15.25 20.26
C ASP A 90 -73.02 -14.48 19.78
N SER A 91 -72.53 -13.53 20.59
CA SER A 91 -71.32 -12.77 20.28
C SER A 91 -70.06 -13.66 20.21
N ALA A 92 -70.06 -14.78 20.94
CA ALA A 92 -68.98 -15.76 20.95
C ALA A 92 -69.06 -16.77 19.79
N GLY A 93 -70.16 -16.78 19.04
CA GLY A 93 -70.43 -17.77 17.99
C GLY A 93 -70.56 -19.20 18.53
N ILE A 94 -71.04 -19.35 19.77
CA ILE A 94 -71.24 -20.66 20.40
C ILE A 94 -72.69 -21.07 20.15
N PRO A 95 -72.94 -22.15 19.40
CA PRO A 95 -74.30 -22.60 19.15
C PRO A 95 -74.93 -23.12 20.44
N PHE A 96 -75.86 -22.36 21.02
CA PHE A 96 -76.70 -22.80 22.14
C PHE A 96 -78.02 -23.33 21.57
N THR A 97 -78.06 -24.63 21.29
CA THR A 97 -79.08 -25.26 20.43
C THR A 97 -80.50 -25.33 21.00
N ASP A 98 -80.69 -25.06 22.29
CA ASP A 98 -81.98 -25.20 22.97
C ASP A 98 -82.42 -23.92 23.71
N TYR A 99 -81.98 -22.74 23.24
CA TYR A 99 -82.35 -21.44 23.85
C TYR A 99 -83.86 -21.25 23.99
N ASP A 100 -84.57 -21.41 22.87
CA ASP A 100 -86.01 -21.18 22.83
C ASP A 100 -86.75 -22.23 23.66
N LEU A 101 -86.26 -23.47 23.68
CA LEU A 101 -86.83 -24.55 24.48
C LEU A 101 -86.73 -24.21 25.97
N LEU A 102 -85.52 -23.87 26.42
CA LEU A 102 -85.24 -23.55 27.81
C LEU A 102 -85.98 -22.27 28.26
N ARG A 103 -86.06 -21.25 27.40
CA ARG A 103 -86.87 -20.05 27.68
C ARG A 103 -88.35 -20.39 27.87
N ASN A 104 -88.88 -21.21 26.98
CA ASN A 104 -90.28 -21.63 27.05
C ASN A 104 -90.57 -22.44 28.32
N THR A 105 -89.64 -23.28 28.78
CA THR A 105 -89.82 -24.04 30.03
C THR A 105 -89.77 -23.14 31.26
N PHE A 106 -88.97 -22.06 31.27
CA PHE A 106 -88.99 -21.05 32.33
C PHE A 106 -90.28 -20.21 32.34
N ASP A 107 -90.75 -19.77 31.17
CA ASP A 107 -91.99 -19.00 31.05
C ASP A 107 -93.22 -19.87 31.43
N GLU A 108 -93.20 -21.17 31.08
CA GLU A 108 -94.20 -22.12 31.54
C GLU A 108 -94.15 -22.29 33.06
N TYR A 109 -92.96 -22.36 33.66
CA TYR A 109 -92.80 -22.45 35.11
C TYR A 109 -93.46 -21.26 35.85
N GLN A 110 -93.19 -20.02 35.42
CA GLN A 110 -93.86 -18.85 36.00
C GLN A 110 -95.38 -18.93 35.85
N THR A 111 -95.84 -19.29 34.66
CA THR A 111 -97.28 -19.40 34.36
C THR A 111 -97.96 -20.43 35.27
N ARG A 112 -97.35 -21.60 35.46
CA ARG A 112 -97.86 -22.66 36.35
C ARG A 112 -97.88 -22.20 37.81
N PHE A 113 -96.84 -21.51 38.26
CA PHE A 113 -96.79 -21.00 39.63
C PHE A 113 -97.90 -19.98 39.87
N MET A 114 -98.09 -19.03 38.95
CA MET A 114 -99.17 -18.03 39.05
C MET A 114 -100.56 -18.67 39.03
N ASN A 115 -100.77 -19.73 38.24
CA ASN A 115 -102.03 -20.49 38.29
C ASN A 115 -102.28 -21.14 39.67
N VAL A 116 -101.23 -21.66 40.31
CA VAL A 116 -101.34 -22.21 41.68
C VAL A 116 -101.61 -21.10 42.69
N VAL A 117 -100.97 -19.94 42.54
CA VAL A 117 -101.24 -18.75 43.36
C VAL A 117 -102.70 -18.33 43.24
N ASP A 118 -103.22 -18.22 42.02
CA ASP A 118 -104.62 -17.84 41.77
C ASP A 118 -105.59 -18.86 42.37
N MET A 119 -105.26 -20.16 42.32
CA MET A 119 -106.04 -21.21 42.98
C MET A 119 -106.03 -21.07 44.50
N GLU A 120 -104.88 -20.81 45.11
CA GLU A 120 -104.75 -20.56 46.56
C GLU A 120 -105.54 -19.33 47.02
N VAL A 121 -105.51 -18.25 46.22
CA VAL A 121 -106.30 -17.05 46.49
C VAL A 121 -107.80 -17.35 46.42
N ASN A 122 -108.24 -18.13 45.43
CA ASN A 122 -109.64 -18.52 45.28
C ASN A 122 -110.11 -19.47 46.40
N ILE A 123 -109.28 -20.42 46.81
CA ILE A 123 -109.56 -21.30 47.97
C ILE A 123 -109.62 -20.45 49.26
N GLY A 124 -108.70 -19.51 49.40
CA GLY A 124 -108.60 -18.60 50.54
C GLY A 124 -107.24 -18.71 51.22
N LEU A 125 -106.46 -17.62 51.23
CA LEU A 125 -105.15 -17.60 51.90
C LEU A 125 -105.28 -17.61 53.43
N THR A 126 -106.41 -17.12 53.94
CA THR A 126 -106.76 -17.13 55.36
C THR A 126 -108.15 -17.73 55.58
N GLU A 127 -108.48 -18.13 56.81
CA GLU A 127 -109.78 -18.70 57.17
C GLU A 127 -110.99 -17.76 56.99
N LYS A 128 -110.81 -16.56 56.43
CA LYS A 128 -111.85 -15.55 56.19
C LYS A 128 -111.97 -15.14 54.73
N GLU A 129 -111.10 -15.67 53.87
CA GLU A 129 -110.98 -15.27 52.47
C GLU A 129 -111.35 -16.44 51.56
N GLY A 130 -111.69 -16.14 50.31
CA GLY A 130 -112.04 -17.14 49.30
C GLY A 130 -113.17 -18.07 49.72
N VAL A 131 -113.14 -19.29 49.17
CA VAL A 131 -114.12 -20.33 49.50
C VAL A 131 -114.06 -20.75 50.97
N TYR A 132 -112.91 -20.66 51.66
CA TYR A 132 -112.84 -20.87 53.11
C TYR A 132 -113.68 -19.86 53.90
N GLY A 133 -113.62 -18.58 53.53
CA GLY A 133 -114.44 -17.54 54.15
C GLY A 133 -115.93 -17.79 53.95
N GLU A 134 -116.34 -18.08 52.72
CA GLU A 134 -117.74 -18.38 52.36
C GLU A 134 -118.25 -19.62 53.10
N LEU A 135 -117.48 -20.72 53.09
CA LEU A 135 -117.83 -21.96 53.81
C LEU A 135 -117.94 -21.74 55.32
N ARG A 136 -117.05 -20.95 55.90
CA ARG A 136 -117.07 -20.62 57.33
C ARG A 136 -118.30 -19.79 57.69
N GLU A 137 -118.70 -18.85 56.84
CA GLU A 137 -119.90 -18.03 57.05
C GLU A 137 -121.16 -18.90 56.94
N ASP A 138 -121.26 -19.75 55.93
CA ASP A 138 -122.37 -20.69 55.76
C ASP A 138 -122.47 -21.68 56.92
N ALA A 139 -121.33 -22.20 57.39
CA ALA A 139 -121.27 -23.04 58.58
C ALA A 139 -121.74 -22.33 59.85
N HIS A 140 -121.32 -21.08 60.06
CA HIS A 140 -121.70 -20.31 61.23
C HIS A 140 -123.20 -19.98 61.22
N ASN A 141 -123.74 -19.62 60.05
CA ASN A 141 -125.17 -19.40 59.87
C ASN A 141 -125.98 -20.66 60.16
N LEU A 142 -125.48 -21.83 59.71
CA LEU A 142 -126.07 -23.13 60.02
C LEU A 142 -126.04 -23.42 61.53
N GLU A 143 -124.90 -23.25 62.19
CA GLU A 143 -124.75 -23.44 63.64
C GLU A 143 -125.72 -22.53 64.44
N ILE A 144 -125.87 -21.25 64.06
CA ILE A 144 -126.82 -20.33 64.72
C ILE A 144 -128.26 -20.80 64.60
N LEU A 145 -128.67 -21.27 63.41
CA LEU A 145 -130.04 -21.75 63.16
C LEU A 145 -130.32 -23.04 63.93
N ILE A 146 -129.36 -23.97 63.94
CA ILE A 146 -129.51 -25.26 64.60
C ILE A 146 -129.52 -25.11 66.14
N ASN A 147 -128.65 -24.26 66.71
CA ASN A 147 -128.63 -24.03 68.16
C ASN A 147 -129.93 -23.36 68.67
N LYS A 148 -130.68 -22.65 67.82
CA LYS A 148 -132.01 -22.11 68.20
C LYS A 148 -133.09 -23.17 68.33
N SER A 149 -132.87 -24.37 67.77
CA SER A 149 -133.84 -25.46 67.80
C SER A 149 -133.79 -26.30 69.09
N ASP A 150 -132.74 -26.14 69.91
CA ASP A 150 -132.45 -26.95 71.12
C ASP A 150 -132.42 -28.47 70.85
N ASP A 151 -132.19 -28.89 69.60
CA ASP A 151 -132.14 -30.30 69.18
C ASP A 151 -130.69 -30.82 69.17
N ILE A 152 -130.38 -31.64 70.18
CA ILE A 152 -129.06 -32.26 70.38
C ILE A 152 -128.62 -33.11 69.17
N ILE A 153 -129.55 -33.74 68.45
CA ILE A 153 -129.22 -34.59 67.30
C ILE A 153 -128.76 -33.71 66.14
N LEU A 154 -129.44 -32.59 65.90
CA LEU A 154 -129.04 -31.63 64.88
C LEU A 154 -127.69 -30.97 65.21
N GLU A 155 -127.49 -30.54 66.46
CA GLU A 155 -126.21 -29.96 66.90
C GLU A 155 -125.05 -30.94 66.70
N THR A 156 -125.22 -32.20 67.14
CA THR A 156 -124.19 -33.23 67.00
C THR A 156 -123.88 -33.54 65.53
N GLY A 157 -124.91 -33.58 64.67
CA GLY A 157 -124.72 -33.84 63.26
C GLY A 157 -124.00 -32.71 62.52
N VAL A 158 -124.29 -31.44 62.84
CA VAL A 158 -123.52 -30.29 62.32
C VAL A 158 -122.07 -30.36 62.80
N LEU A 159 -121.82 -30.66 64.08
CA LEU A 159 -120.45 -30.82 64.58
C LEU A 159 -119.69 -31.93 63.85
N GLN A 160 -120.36 -33.04 63.49
CA GLN A 160 -119.74 -34.12 62.73
C GLN A 160 -119.46 -33.71 61.28
N LEU A 161 -120.34 -32.91 60.65
CA LEU A 161 -120.08 -32.31 59.33
C LEU A 161 -118.87 -31.38 59.35
N ARG A 162 -118.79 -30.50 60.36
CA ARG A 162 -117.67 -29.56 60.56
C ARG A 162 -116.37 -30.28 60.87
N ARG A 163 -116.44 -31.40 61.60
CA ARG A 163 -115.28 -32.26 61.84
C ARG A 163 -114.76 -32.85 60.54
N ASN A 164 -115.63 -33.46 59.74
CA ASN A 164 -115.24 -34.04 58.46
C ASN A 164 -114.74 -32.97 57.47
N GLU A 165 -115.35 -31.78 57.47
CA GLU A 165 -114.86 -30.63 56.70
C GLU A 165 -113.42 -30.27 57.11
N LYS A 166 -113.19 -30.05 58.41
CA LYS A 166 -111.86 -29.70 58.92
C LYS A 166 -110.83 -30.80 58.69
N ASP A 167 -111.23 -32.06 58.83
CA ASP A 167 -110.36 -33.21 58.55
C ASP A 167 -110.00 -33.28 57.05
N PHE A 168 -110.93 -32.97 56.14
CA PHE A 168 -110.63 -32.83 54.71
C PHE A 168 -109.67 -31.66 54.45
N MET A 169 -109.95 -30.48 55.02
CA MET A 169 -109.09 -29.30 54.85
C MET A 169 -107.66 -29.51 55.36
N LEU A 170 -107.49 -30.28 56.44
CA LEU A 170 -106.17 -30.53 57.03
C LEU A 170 -105.41 -31.67 56.35
N ARG A 171 -106.11 -32.65 55.75
CA ARG A 171 -105.50 -33.91 55.32
C ARG A 171 -105.67 -34.21 53.83
N GLY A 172 -106.56 -33.50 53.14
CA GLY A 172 -106.84 -33.68 51.72
C GLY A 172 -107.26 -35.10 51.35
N ASP A 173 -108.09 -35.77 52.17
CA ASP A 173 -108.44 -37.17 51.96
C ASP A 173 -109.96 -37.33 51.74
N ASP A 174 -110.32 -37.86 50.57
CA ASP A 174 -111.70 -38.05 50.14
C ASP A 174 -112.55 -38.89 51.09
N LYS A 175 -111.94 -39.71 51.96
CA LYS A 175 -112.71 -40.43 52.99
C LYS A 175 -113.49 -39.47 53.89
N TYR A 176 -112.98 -38.25 54.09
CA TYR A 176 -113.67 -37.22 54.87
C TYR A 176 -114.78 -36.56 54.07
N VAL A 177 -114.61 -36.38 52.75
CA VAL A 177 -115.69 -35.94 51.86
C VAL A 177 -116.82 -36.97 51.84
N LEU A 178 -116.50 -38.25 51.69
CA LEU A 178 -117.47 -39.36 51.73
C LEU A 178 -118.23 -39.40 53.07
N SER A 179 -117.50 -39.25 54.18
CA SER A 179 -118.08 -39.19 55.52
C SER A 179 -118.96 -37.94 55.69
N HIS A 180 -118.53 -36.79 55.17
CA HIS A 180 -119.29 -35.54 55.19
C HIS A 180 -120.59 -35.69 54.42
N ASN A 181 -120.55 -36.19 53.18
CA ASN A 181 -121.73 -36.36 52.33
C ASN A 181 -122.74 -37.36 52.93
N THR A 182 -122.26 -38.42 53.60
CA THR A 182 -123.14 -39.36 54.31
C THR A 182 -123.87 -38.67 55.46
N ASN A 183 -123.13 -37.98 56.34
CA ASN A 183 -123.71 -37.23 57.45
C ASN A 183 -124.63 -36.09 56.96
N MET A 184 -124.34 -35.52 55.79
CA MET A 184 -125.12 -34.45 55.16
C MET A 184 -126.50 -34.97 54.77
N ALA A 185 -126.55 -36.13 54.10
CA ALA A 185 -127.79 -36.78 53.70
C ALA A 185 -128.65 -37.18 54.92
N ASP A 186 -128.02 -37.69 55.98
CA ASP A 186 -128.70 -38.03 57.23
C ASP A 186 -129.32 -36.77 57.89
N LEU A 187 -128.56 -35.66 57.95
CA LEU A 187 -129.05 -34.41 58.52
C LEU A 187 -130.20 -33.80 57.71
N LYS A 188 -130.10 -33.80 56.37
CA LYS A 188 -131.16 -33.33 55.47
C LYS A 188 -132.45 -34.13 55.67
N THR A 189 -132.34 -35.45 55.78
CA THR A 189 -133.49 -36.34 56.03
C THR A 189 -134.15 -36.02 57.37
N TYR A 190 -133.34 -35.74 58.40
CA TYR A 190 -133.83 -35.40 59.73
C TYR A 190 -134.50 -34.01 59.77
N LEU A 191 -133.88 -32.99 59.17
CA LEU A 191 -134.46 -31.64 59.03
C LEU A 191 -135.79 -31.64 58.27
N SER A 192 -135.90 -32.46 57.21
CA SER A 192 -137.13 -32.60 56.44
C SER A 192 -138.28 -33.16 57.28
N LYS A 193 -138.01 -34.10 58.20
CA LYS A 193 -139.01 -34.62 59.14
C LYS A 193 -139.47 -33.57 60.14
N LEU A 194 -138.57 -32.69 60.58
CA LEU A 194 -138.86 -31.60 61.50
C LEU A 194 -139.50 -30.38 60.83
N SER A 195 -139.62 -30.37 59.49
CA SER A 195 -140.17 -29.26 58.71
C SER A 195 -139.45 -27.92 58.92
N LEU A 196 -138.15 -27.96 59.26
CA LEU A 196 -137.30 -26.78 59.47
C LEU A 196 -136.72 -26.29 58.13
N LEU A 197 -137.54 -25.59 57.34
CA LEU A 197 -137.20 -25.20 55.97
C LEU A 197 -136.00 -24.23 55.91
N ASP A 198 -135.91 -23.27 56.83
CA ASP A 198 -134.81 -22.28 56.84
C ASP A 198 -133.44 -22.93 57.11
N ALA A 199 -133.38 -23.89 58.03
CA ALA A 199 -132.15 -24.64 58.32
C ALA A 199 -131.77 -25.56 57.15
N PHE A 200 -132.75 -26.11 56.43
CA PHE A 200 -132.49 -26.94 55.25
C PHE A 200 -131.85 -26.13 54.11
N ILE A 201 -132.36 -24.91 53.83
CA ILE A 201 -131.80 -24.04 52.78
C ILE A 201 -130.35 -23.65 53.10
N VAL A 202 -130.06 -23.29 54.35
CA VAL A 202 -128.68 -22.93 54.76
C VAL A 202 -127.76 -24.16 54.73
N LEU A 203 -128.27 -25.34 55.06
CA LEU A 203 -127.52 -26.59 54.94
C LEU A 203 -127.18 -26.93 53.47
N GLU A 204 -128.10 -26.69 52.53
CA GLU A 204 -127.81 -26.86 51.09
C GLU A 204 -126.75 -25.88 50.61
N LYS A 205 -126.81 -24.62 51.04
CA LYS A 205 -125.78 -23.63 50.71
C LYS A 205 -124.41 -24.01 51.27
N TYR A 206 -124.36 -24.51 52.50
CA TYR A 206 -123.13 -25.04 53.11
C TYR A 206 -122.58 -26.26 52.35
N GLU A 207 -123.44 -27.18 51.91
CA GLU A 207 -123.04 -28.32 51.08
C GLU A 207 -122.44 -27.87 49.73
N GLU A 208 -123.05 -26.88 49.07
CA GLU A 208 -122.54 -26.31 47.82
C GLU A 208 -121.16 -25.65 48.03
N SER A 209 -121.01 -24.84 49.09
CA SER A 209 -119.74 -24.23 49.47
C SER A 209 -118.66 -25.27 49.77
N PHE A 210 -118.99 -26.36 50.48
CA PHE A 210 -118.04 -27.45 50.75
C PHE A 210 -117.70 -28.22 49.48
N GLY A 211 -118.69 -28.51 48.62
CA GLY A 211 -118.49 -29.18 47.34
C GLY A 211 -117.54 -28.40 46.42
N ARG A 212 -117.69 -27.07 46.36
CA ARG A 212 -116.78 -26.19 45.60
C ARG A 212 -115.37 -26.19 46.20
N LEU A 213 -115.23 -26.19 47.52
CA LEU A 213 -113.93 -26.31 48.18
C LEU A 213 -113.25 -27.64 47.81
N VAL A 214 -113.98 -28.75 47.87
CA VAL A 214 -113.48 -30.07 47.48
C VAL A 214 -113.04 -30.08 46.02
N GLN A 215 -113.85 -29.53 45.11
CA GLN A 215 -113.51 -29.43 43.69
C GLN A 215 -112.22 -28.62 43.45
N LEU A 216 -112.10 -27.45 44.09
CA LEU A 216 -110.89 -26.62 43.97
C LEU A 216 -109.67 -27.31 44.58
N SER A 217 -109.84 -28.01 45.70
CA SER A 217 -108.75 -28.78 46.34
C SER A 217 -108.26 -29.93 45.46
N HIS A 218 -109.15 -30.61 44.74
CA HIS A 218 -108.76 -31.62 43.73
C HIS A 218 -108.02 -31.00 42.53
N LEU A 219 -108.51 -29.87 42.02
CA LEU A 219 -107.86 -29.18 40.89
C LEU A 219 -106.48 -28.65 41.26
N GLN A 220 -106.33 -28.14 42.48
CA GLN A 220 -105.04 -27.75 43.03
C GLN A 220 -104.11 -28.96 43.22
N GLY A 221 -104.66 -30.06 43.74
CA GLY A 221 -103.94 -31.28 44.08
C GLY A 221 -104.02 -31.57 45.57
N LEU A 222 -104.49 -32.77 45.94
CA LEU A 222 -104.58 -33.21 47.33
C LEU A 222 -103.23 -33.63 47.92
N SER A 223 -102.22 -33.80 47.07
CA SER A 223 -100.83 -34.09 47.43
C SER A 223 -99.86 -33.28 46.58
N ASP A 224 -98.59 -33.22 47.00
CA ASP A 224 -97.51 -32.53 46.29
C ASP A 224 -97.19 -33.07 44.87
N TYR A 225 -97.95 -34.05 44.37
CA TYR A 225 -97.75 -34.73 43.09
C TYR A 225 -99.01 -34.77 42.22
N GLU A 226 -100.12 -34.20 42.68
CA GLU A 226 -101.40 -34.21 41.98
C GLU A 226 -101.84 -32.78 41.63
N GLY A 227 -102.78 -32.66 40.70
CA GLY A 227 -103.34 -31.37 40.28
C GLY A 227 -102.30 -30.39 39.74
N ASN A 228 -102.58 -29.10 39.88
CA ASN A 228 -101.70 -28.02 39.41
C ASN A 228 -100.40 -27.91 40.22
N VAL A 229 -100.39 -28.30 41.50
CA VAL A 229 -99.16 -28.36 42.31
C VAL A 229 -98.22 -29.46 41.79
N GLY A 230 -98.77 -30.62 41.40
CA GLY A 230 -98.02 -31.71 40.78
C GLY A 230 -97.43 -31.32 39.42
N GLU A 231 -98.21 -30.68 38.55
CA GLU A 231 -97.72 -30.19 37.25
C GLU A 231 -96.66 -29.09 37.42
N LEU A 232 -96.85 -28.14 38.35
CA LEU A 232 -95.83 -27.14 38.70
C LEU A 232 -94.50 -27.81 39.10
N ARG A 233 -94.58 -28.83 39.96
CA ARG A 233 -93.40 -29.58 40.41
C ARG A 233 -92.69 -30.32 39.27
N LYS A 234 -93.46 -30.87 38.33
CA LYS A 234 -92.92 -31.55 37.14
C LYS A 234 -92.21 -30.56 36.23
N THR A 235 -92.81 -29.39 35.97
CA THR A 235 -92.18 -28.31 35.17
C THR A 235 -90.86 -27.88 35.81
N ILE A 236 -90.81 -27.63 37.12
CA ILE A 236 -89.55 -27.29 37.83
C ILE A 236 -88.48 -28.36 37.63
N GLY A 237 -88.84 -29.63 37.75
CA GLY A 237 -87.91 -30.74 37.59
C GLY A 237 -87.30 -30.80 36.18
N ILE A 238 -88.09 -30.48 35.15
CA ILE A 238 -87.62 -30.36 33.77
C ILE A 238 -86.70 -29.14 33.65
N THR A 239 -87.16 -27.97 34.11
CA THR A 239 -86.44 -26.70 34.05
C THR A 239 -85.07 -26.76 34.74
N GLU A 240 -84.98 -27.33 35.95
CA GLU A 240 -83.70 -27.54 36.65
C GLU A 240 -82.80 -28.56 35.93
N GLY A 241 -83.40 -29.59 35.32
CA GLY A 241 -82.68 -30.59 34.53
C GLY A 241 -82.05 -30.01 33.28
N GLU A 242 -82.80 -29.22 32.51
CA GLU A 242 -82.32 -28.54 31.31
C GLU A 242 -81.25 -27.47 31.65
N LEU A 243 -81.45 -26.71 32.73
CA LEU A 243 -80.46 -25.73 33.18
C LEU A 243 -79.13 -26.40 33.56
N ARG A 244 -79.18 -27.48 34.33
CA ARG A 244 -77.96 -28.24 34.72
C ARG A 244 -77.26 -28.84 33.50
N SER A 245 -78.00 -29.44 32.57
CA SER A 245 -77.41 -30.03 31.35
C SER A 245 -76.69 -28.97 30.50
N ASN A 246 -77.27 -27.78 30.38
CA ASN A 246 -76.68 -26.68 29.64
C ASN A 246 -75.47 -26.05 30.36
N SER A 247 -75.49 -26.01 31.70
CA SER A 247 -74.37 -25.61 32.53
C SER A 247 -73.16 -26.53 32.33
N GLU A 248 -73.36 -27.85 32.41
CA GLU A 248 -72.33 -28.86 32.17
C GLU A 248 -71.76 -28.80 30.73
N TYR A 249 -72.61 -28.51 29.74
CA TYR A 249 -72.17 -28.31 28.35
C TYR A 249 -71.27 -27.07 28.20
N LEU A 250 -71.60 -25.96 28.84
CA LEU A 250 -70.79 -24.74 28.79
C LEU A 250 -69.47 -24.90 29.51
N GLU A 251 -69.44 -25.50 30.72
CA GLU A 251 -68.20 -25.79 31.44
C GLU A 251 -67.26 -26.70 30.62
N SER A 252 -67.79 -27.76 30.00
CA SER A 252 -66.99 -28.65 29.17
C SER A 252 -66.49 -27.96 27.90
N THR A 253 -67.29 -27.09 27.27
CA THR A 253 -66.89 -26.29 26.10
C THR A 253 -65.74 -25.33 26.45
N ILE A 254 -65.77 -24.70 27.62
CA ILE A 254 -64.69 -23.81 28.10
C ILE A 254 -63.37 -24.57 28.21
N LEU A 255 -63.39 -25.75 28.83
CA LEU A 255 -62.19 -26.57 29.01
C LEU A 255 -61.58 -26.99 27.68
N VAL A 256 -62.42 -27.35 26.69
CA VAL A 256 -61.96 -27.71 25.34
C VAL A 256 -61.35 -26.50 24.63
N VAL A 257 -62.02 -25.36 24.61
CA VAL A 257 -61.53 -24.16 23.90
C VAL A 257 -60.21 -23.65 24.51
N VAL A 258 -60.08 -23.66 25.84
CA VAL A 258 -58.81 -23.28 26.51
C VAL A 258 -57.68 -24.26 26.16
N ALA A 259 -57.96 -25.56 26.09
CA ALA A 259 -56.98 -26.57 25.71
C ALA A 259 -56.53 -26.43 24.24
N GLU A 260 -57.47 -26.16 23.33
CA GLU A 260 -57.18 -25.90 21.92
C GLU A 260 -56.34 -24.63 21.73
N ALA A 261 -56.70 -23.54 22.41
CA ALA A 261 -55.93 -22.30 22.37
C ALA A 261 -54.47 -22.52 22.83
N LYS A 262 -54.26 -23.27 23.93
CA LYS A 262 -52.91 -23.64 24.41
C LYS A 262 -52.14 -24.46 23.38
N ARG A 263 -52.78 -25.43 22.72
CA ARG A 263 -52.14 -26.25 21.68
C ARG A 263 -51.74 -25.42 20.46
N ILE A 264 -52.66 -24.62 19.91
CA ILE A 264 -52.42 -23.79 18.72
C ILE A 264 -51.25 -22.81 18.97
N LEU A 265 -51.28 -22.07 20.09
CA LEU A 265 -50.21 -21.12 20.42
C LEU A 265 -48.86 -21.81 20.65
N SER A 266 -48.83 -22.98 21.29
CA SER A 266 -47.60 -23.75 21.50
C SER A 266 -47.01 -24.29 20.19
N PHE A 267 -47.85 -24.80 19.29
CA PHE A 267 -47.41 -25.26 17.97
C PHE A 267 -46.90 -24.11 17.11
N MET A 268 -47.63 -22.98 17.05
CA MET A 268 -47.18 -21.79 16.31
C MET A 268 -45.84 -21.26 16.85
N GLY A 269 -45.69 -21.18 18.18
CA GLY A 269 -44.43 -20.78 18.82
C GLY A 269 -43.27 -21.70 18.47
N MET A 270 -43.46 -23.02 18.58
CA MET A 270 -42.43 -24.01 18.24
C MET A 270 -42.05 -23.97 16.76
N SER A 271 -43.03 -23.85 15.85
CA SER A 271 -42.77 -23.75 14.41
C SER A 271 -41.95 -22.50 14.06
N ILE A 272 -42.24 -21.35 14.68
CA ILE A 272 -41.47 -20.12 14.49
C ILE A 272 -40.02 -20.31 14.97
N VAL A 273 -39.81 -20.90 16.15
CA VAL A 273 -38.47 -21.16 16.69
C VAL A 273 -37.66 -22.10 15.77
N ILE A 274 -38.26 -23.19 15.30
CA ILE A 274 -37.61 -24.15 14.40
C ILE A 274 -37.25 -23.49 13.06
N LEU A 275 -38.19 -22.76 12.44
CA LEU A 275 -37.96 -22.08 11.16
C LEU A 275 -36.87 -21.02 11.26
N LEU A 276 -36.88 -20.20 12.31
CA LEU A 276 -35.83 -19.21 12.55
C LEU A 276 -34.48 -19.89 12.85
N GLY A 277 -34.47 -20.96 13.62
CA GLY A 277 -33.25 -21.74 13.92
C GLY A 277 -32.61 -22.34 12.67
N LEU A 278 -33.39 -23.00 11.83
CA LEU A 278 -32.91 -23.55 10.55
C LEU A 278 -32.39 -22.46 9.61
N LEU A 279 -33.08 -21.32 9.54
CA LEU A 279 -32.66 -20.18 8.72
C LEU A 279 -31.33 -19.59 9.22
N ILE A 280 -31.15 -19.46 10.54
CA ILE A 280 -29.90 -18.97 11.14
C ILE A 280 -28.75 -19.93 10.85
N VAL A 281 -28.92 -21.24 11.05
CA VAL A 281 -27.89 -22.26 10.77
C VAL A 281 -27.51 -22.27 9.29
N PHE A 282 -28.50 -22.22 8.39
CA PHE A 282 -28.27 -22.17 6.94
C PHE A 282 -27.44 -20.95 6.52
N LEU A 283 -27.75 -19.77 7.08
CA LEU A 283 -26.99 -18.54 6.79
C LEU A 283 -25.61 -18.54 7.42
N SER A 284 -25.47 -19.06 8.65
CA SER A 284 -24.19 -19.19 9.34
C SER A 284 -23.21 -20.06 8.56
N ASN A 285 -23.64 -21.24 8.09
CA ASN A 285 -22.77 -22.14 7.32
C ASN A 285 -22.33 -21.53 5.98
N ARG A 286 -23.21 -20.75 5.32
CA ARG A 286 -22.89 -20.11 4.04
C ARG A 286 -21.90 -18.95 4.17
N ILE A 287 -21.97 -18.20 5.27
CA ILE A 287 -21.08 -17.06 5.53
C ILE A 287 -19.74 -17.54 6.09
N SER A 288 -19.75 -18.45 7.08
CA SER A 288 -18.55 -18.98 7.73
C SER A 288 -17.62 -19.72 6.76
N GLY A 289 -18.16 -20.48 5.80
CA GLY A 289 -17.33 -21.18 4.81
C GLY A 289 -16.49 -20.24 3.94
N ARG A 290 -17.07 -19.14 3.43
CA ARG A 290 -16.32 -18.18 2.60
C ARG A 290 -15.40 -17.29 3.43
N LEU A 291 -15.77 -16.94 4.66
CA LEU A 291 -14.87 -16.23 5.58
C LEU A 291 -13.66 -17.07 5.97
N SER A 292 -13.84 -18.38 6.19
CA SER A 292 -12.73 -19.29 6.50
C SER A 292 -11.71 -19.36 5.36
N GLN A 293 -12.15 -19.29 4.09
CA GLN A 293 -11.25 -19.25 2.94
C GLN A 293 -10.44 -17.95 2.90
N ILE A 294 -11.06 -16.80 3.20
CA ILE A 294 -10.37 -15.51 3.30
C ILE A 294 -9.32 -15.53 4.42
N VAL A 295 -9.68 -16.06 5.59
CA VAL A 295 -8.77 -16.18 6.75
C VAL A 295 -7.62 -17.12 6.43
N SER A 296 -7.89 -18.27 5.82
CA SER A 296 -6.85 -19.21 5.40
C SER A 296 -5.88 -18.58 4.41
N ALA A 297 -6.39 -17.86 3.39
CA ALA A 297 -5.55 -17.16 2.41
C ALA A 297 -4.68 -16.07 3.05
N MET A 298 -5.24 -15.30 3.98
CA MET A 298 -4.49 -14.33 4.79
C MET A 298 -3.40 -15.01 5.63
N HIS A 299 -3.71 -16.14 6.26
CA HIS A 299 -2.76 -16.90 7.06
C HIS A 299 -1.63 -17.52 6.22
N THR A 300 -1.93 -18.01 5.02
CA THR A 300 -0.92 -18.50 4.06
C THR A 300 0.07 -17.39 3.67
N ILE A 301 -0.41 -16.16 3.50
CA ILE A 301 0.47 -15.02 3.19
C ILE A 301 1.24 -14.50 4.42
N SER A 302 0.61 -14.47 5.60
CA SER A 302 1.21 -13.85 6.80
C SER A 302 2.11 -14.78 7.63
N GLN A 303 1.87 -16.10 7.59
CA GLN A 303 2.63 -17.09 8.38
C GLN A 303 3.23 -18.22 7.51
N GLY A 304 2.89 -18.30 6.22
CA GLY A 304 3.48 -19.26 5.29
C GLY A 304 4.68 -18.70 4.52
N ASP A 305 5.14 -19.42 3.50
CA ASP A 305 6.28 -19.10 2.61
C ASP A 305 6.00 -17.89 1.66
N GLY A 306 5.23 -16.90 2.12
CA GLY A 306 4.90 -15.71 1.33
C GLY A 306 4.30 -16.03 -0.04
N ASP A 307 3.42 -17.04 -0.13
CA ASP A 307 2.89 -17.49 -1.41
C ASP A 307 1.90 -16.47 -2.00
N LEU A 308 2.38 -15.65 -2.93
CA LEU A 308 1.62 -14.60 -3.62
C LEU A 308 0.88 -15.13 -4.86
N SER A 309 0.83 -16.46 -5.06
CA SER A 309 0.00 -17.10 -6.08
C SER A 309 -1.46 -17.31 -5.63
N VAL A 310 -1.74 -17.12 -4.34
CA VAL A 310 -3.06 -17.34 -3.75
C VAL A 310 -4.08 -16.34 -4.30
N CYS A 311 -5.18 -16.85 -4.83
CA CYS A 311 -6.29 -16.06 -5.39
C CYS A 311 -7.62 -16.47 -4.73
N LEU A 312 -8.37 -15.48 -4.27
CA LEU A 312 -9.71 -15.68 -3.72
C LEU A 312 -10.78 -15.58 -4.80
N ASP A 313 -11.88 -16.32 -4.63
CA ASP A 313 -13.00 -16.30 -5.57
C ASP A 313 -13.71 -14.93 -5.60
N GLU A 314 -13.69 -14.29 -6.76
CA GLU A 314 -14.31 -12.97 -7.00
C GLU A 314 -15.77 -13.04 -7.45
N LYS A 315 -16.32 -14.25 -7.61
CA LYS A 315 -17.69 -14.43 -8.10
C LYS A 315 -18.69 -13.94 -7.05
N GLY A 316 -19.47 -12.95 -7.44
CA GLY A 316 -20.58 -12.39 -6.65
C GLY A 316 -20.62 -10.86 -6.65
N GLN A 317 -21.67 -10.33 -6.03
CA GLN A 317 -21.86 -8.89 -5.77
C GLN A 317 -22.09 -8.61 -4.27
N ASP A 318 -21.80 -9.59 -3.41
CA ASP A 318 -21.92 -9.44 -1.96
C ASP A 318 -20.61 -8.91 -1.33
N GLU A 319 -20.70 -8.56 -0.05
CA GLU A 319 -19.59 -7.98 0.70
C GLU A 319 -18.36 -8.90 0.76
N ILE A 320 -18.58 -10.22 0.73
CA ILE A 320 -17.50 -11.22 0.73
C ILE A 320 -16.74 -11.22 -0.60
N ALA A 321 -17.45 -11.13 -1.73
CA ALA A 321 -16.82 -10.99 -3.04
C ALA A 321 -16.06 -9.65 -3.19
N GLN A 322 -16.51 -8.57 -2.54
CA GLN A 322 -15.77 -7.30 -2.48
C GLN A 322 -14.46 -7.44 -1.69
N ILE A 323 -14.46 -8.17 -0.57
CA ILE A 323 -13.24 -8.48 0.19
C ILE A 323 -12.28 -9.33 -0.65
N GLY A 324 -12.79 -10.35 -1.35
CA GLY A 324 -11.97 -11.18 -2.26
C GLY A 324 -11.28 -10.35 -3.35
N LYS A 325 -12.02 -9.43 -4.01
CA LYS A 325 -11.45 -8.51 -5.01
C LYS A 325 -10.40 -7.57 -4.43
N ALA A 326 -10.65 -7.01 -3.24
CA ALA A 326 -9.70 -6.13 -2.57
C ALA A 326 -8.42 -6.88 -2.16
N PHE A 327 -8.57 -8.11 -1.66
CA PHE A 327 -7.47 -9.01 -1.34
C PHE A 327 -6.63 -9.35 -2.58
N ASN A 328 -7.25 -9.80 -3.67
CA ASN A 328 -6.53 -10.14 -4.90
C ASN A 328 -5.76 -8.94 -5.47
N ARG A 329 -6.35 -7.74 -5.42
CA ARG A 329 -5.67 -6.50 -5.81
C ARG A 329 -4.47 -6.18 -4.91
N PHE A 330 -4.60 -6.39 -3.60
CA PHE A 330 -3.52 -6.22 -2.64
C PHE A 330 -2.38 -7.21 -2.92
N VAL A 331 -2.69 -8.51 -3.06
CA VAL A 331 -1.71 -9.57 -3.38
C VAL A 331 -1.02 -9.30 -4.71
N SER A 332 -1.76 -8.95 -5.75
CA SER A 332 -1.21 -8.59 -7.07
C SER A 332 -0.23 -7.41 -6.98
N LYS A 333 -0.56 -6.38 -6.18
CA LYS A 333 0.33 -5.23 -5.98
C LYS A 333 1.60 -5.59 -5.21
N ILE A 334 1.50 -6.45 -4.20
CA ILE A 334 2.67 -6.98 -3.49
C ILE A 334 3.52 -7.84 -4.43
N ASN A 335 2.91 -8.75 -5.19
CA ASN A 335 3.61 -9.60 -6.17
C ASN A 335 4.38 -8.74 -7.20
N HIS A 336 3.75 -7.72 -7.78
CA HIS A 336 4.43 -6.80 -8.69
C HIS A 336 5.57 -6.04 -8.00
N THR A 337 5.39 -5.60 -6.76
CA THR A 337 6.42 -4.88 -6.00
C THR A 337 7.61 -5.80 -5.70
N VAL A 338 7.36 -7.01 -5.22
CA VAL A 338 8.40 -8.00 -4.90
C VAL A 338 9.12 -8.47 -6.18
N SER A 339 8.39 -8.68 -7.29
CA SER A 339 8.98 -9.00 -8.60
C SER A 339 9.87 -7.86 -9.10
N PHE A 340 9.42 -6.61 -8.98
CA PHE A 340 10.22 -5.45 -9.34
C PHE A 340 11.49 -5.37 -8.48
N VAL A 341 11.37 -5.50 -7.14
CA VAL A 341 12.54 -5.54 -6.24
C VAL A 341 13.47 -6.70 -6.61
N SER A 342 12.96 -7.89 -6.95
CA SER A 342 13.76 -9.03 -7.41
C SER A 342 14.61 -8.68 -8.63
N SER A 343 13.99 -8.05 -9.64
CA SER A 343 14.71 -7.62 -10.84
C SER A 343 15.79 -6.57 -10.54
N GLN A 344 15.49 -5.62 -9.64
CA GLN A 344 16.44 -4.59 -9.22
C GLN A 344 17.60 -5.16 -8.38
N VAL A 345 17.36 -6.22 -7.60
CA VAL A 345 18.41 -6.93 -6.88
C VAL A 345 19.33 -7.68 -7.85
N PHE A 346 18.78 -8.32 -8.89
CA PHE A 346 19.59 -8.96 -9.92
C PHE A 346 20.48 -7.95 -10.67
N GLU A 347 19.91 -6.79 -11.02
CA GLU A 347 20.65 -5.68 -11.61
C GLU A 347 21.74 -5.16 -10.67
N LEU A 348 21.44 -5.03 -9.37
CA LEU A 348 22.41 -4.62 -8.35
C LEU A 348 23.60 -5.60 -8.22
N VAL A 349 23.34 -6.91 -8.26
CA VAL A 349 24.39 -7.94 -8.26
C VAL A 349 25.28 -7.79 -9.50
N HIS A 350 24.68 -7.64 -10.68
CA HIS A 350 25.44 -7.42 -11.91
C HIS A 350 26.30 -6.16 -11.85
N MET A 351 25.75 -5.04 -11.34
CA MET A 351 26.51 -3.80 -11.15
C MET A 351 27.66 -3.97 -10.15
N ALA A 352 27.48 -4.76 -9.09
CA ALA A 352 28.54 -5.07 -8.12
C ALA A 352 29.67 -5.93 -8.74
N GLU A 353 29.32 -6.89 -9.60
CA GLU A 353 30.31 -7.68 -10.36
C GLU A 353 31.09 -6.80 -11.34
N GLU A 354 30.42 -5.92 -12.09
CA GLU A 354 31.07 -4.95 -12.97
C GLU A 354 31.96 -3.98 -12.20
N MET A 355 31.51 -3.49 -11.04
CA MET A 355 32.32 -2.65 -10.14
C MET A 355 33.56 -3.40 -9.66
N SER A 356 33.44 -4.67 -9.27
CA SER A 356 34.58 -5.50 -8.85
C SER A 356 35.64 -5.56 -9.95
N LYS A 357 35.21 -5.78 -11.20
CA LYS A 357 36.10 -5.82 -12.35
C LYS A 357 36.75 -4.45 -12.60
N ALA A 358 35.99 -3.37 -12.51
CA ALA A 358 36.52 -2.01 -12.66
C ALA A 358 37.56 -1.66 -11.58
N VAL A 359 37.36 -2.12 -10.35
CA VAL A 359 38.31 -1.96 -9.24
C VAL A 359 39.61 -2.72 -9.52
N ASP A 360 39.53 -3.97 -9.99
CA ASP A 360 40.70 -4.77 -10.37
C ASP A 360 41.47 -4.15 -11.56
N ASP A 361 40.76 -3.67 -12.59
CA ASP A 361 41.37 -2.98 -13.73
C ASP A 361 42.06 -1.68 -13.30
N THR A 362 41.47 -0.95 -12.36
CA THR A 362 42.05 0.27 -11.78
C THR A 362 43.30 -0.06 -10.97
N LYS A 363 43.28 -1.12 -10.17
CA LYS A 363 44.44 -1.63 -9.41
C LYS A 363 45.61 -1.97 -10.32
N SER A 364 45.34 -2.75 -11.38
CA SER A 364 46.33 -3.14 -12.37
C SER A 364 46.93 -1.93 -13.09
N SER A 365 46.09 -0.94 -13.40
CA SER A 365 46.55 0.31 -14.03
C SER A 365 47.39 1.17 -13.10
N ALA A 366 47.03 1.28 -11.81
CA ALA A 366 47.83 1.99 -10.82
C ALA A 366 49.21 1.34 -10.61
N LEU A 367 49.29 0.00 -10.61
CA LEU A 367 50.55 -0.73 -10.53
C LEU A 367 51.44 -0.51 -11.76
N ARG A 368 50.86 -0.53 -12.97
CA ARG A 368 51.59 -0.22 -14.21
C ARG A 368 52.10 1.22 -14.21
N GLN A 369 51.25 2.16 -13.82
CA GLN A 369 51.64 3.57 -13.74
C GLN A 369 52.79 3.80 -12.74
N LYS A 370 52.81 3.07 -11.62
CA LYS A 370 53.93 3.09 -10.69
C LYS A 370 55.24 2.60 -11.32
N ASP A 371 55.19 1.53 -12.12
CA ASP A 371 56.37 1.03 -12.84
C ASP A 371 56.86 2.03 -13.88
N ASP A 372 55.95 2.62 -14.68
CA ASP A 372 56.27 3.66 -15.66
C ASP A 372 56.94 4.87 -14.99
N ILE A 373 56.49 5.25 -13.79
CA ILE A 373 57.09 6.33 -13.00
C ILE A 373 58.51 6.01 -12.59
N LEU A 374 58.78 4.78 -12.14
CA LEU A 374 60.13 4.34 -11.77
C LEU A 374 61.06 4.37 -12.98
N GLN A 375 60.59 3.89 -14.14
CA GLN A 375 61.37 3.91 -15.38
C GLN A 375 61.66 5.35 -15.84
N MET A 376 60.66 6.23 -15.82
CA MET A 376 60.82 7.66 -16.13
C MET A 376 61.79 8.35 -15.16
N SER A 377 61.72 8.04 -13.87
CA SER A 377 62.67 8.57 -12.88
C SER A 377 64.11 8.14 -13.19
N GLY A 378 64.31 6.89 -13.63
CA GLY A 378 65.61 6.41 -14.12
C GLY A 378 66.09 7.19 -15.34
N ALA A 379 65.22 7.39 -16.33
CA ALA A 379 65.54 8.15 -17.54
C ALA A 379 65.89 9.62 -17.24
N ILE A 380 65.17 10.27 -16.33
CA ILE A 380 65.45 11.64 -15.87
C ILE A 380 66.82 11.72 -15.20
N ASN A 381 67.15 10.74 -14.35
CA ASN A 381 68.46 10.70 -13.70
C ASN A 381 69.59 10.56 -14.74
N GLN A 382 69.39 9.71 -15.76
CA GLN A 382 70.34 9.59 -16.85
C GLN A 382 70.44 10.86 -17.71
N MET A 383 69.32 11.55 -17.92
CA MET A 383 69.29 12.85 -18.61
C MET A 383 70.08 13.92 -17.85
N ASN A 384 69.99 13.96 -16.51
CA ASN A 384 70.80 14.84 -15.68
C ASN A 384 72.31 14.58 -15.83
N VAL A 385 72.72 13.31 -15.90
CA VAL A 385 74.12 12.94 -16.16
C VAL A 385 74.55 13.45 -17.53
N SER A 386 73.75 13.20 -18.58
CA SER A 386 74.06 13.68 -19.94
C SER A 386 74.12 15.20 -20.04
N ILE A 387 73.23 15.93 -19.35
CA ILE A 387 73.27 17.40 -19.25
C ILE A 387 74.60 17.85 -18.64
N SER A 388 75.03 17.22 -17.54
CA SER A 388 76.31 17.51 -16.91
C SER A 388 77.50 17.26 -17.84
N ASP A 389 77.46 16.17 -18.62
CA ASP A 389 78.50 15.85 -19.61
C ASP A 389 78.55 16.89 -20.74
N VAL A 390 77.40 17.39 -21.20
CA VAL A 390 77.32 18.47 -22.19
C VAL A 390 77.89 19.77 -21.62
N VAL A 391 77.56 20.15 -20.38
CA VAL A 391 78.14 21.33 -19.73
C VAL A 391 79.67 21.24 -19.68
N ASN A 392 80.20 20.08 -19.27
CA ASN A 392 81.66 19.85 -19.25
C ASN A 392 82.27 19.93 -20.66
N SER A 393 81.60 19.37 -21.66
CA SER A 393 82.05 19.40 -23.06
C SER A 393 82.07 20.82 -23.64
N VAL A 394 81.05 21.64 -23.34
CA VAL A 394 81.00 23.05 -23.75
C VAL A 394 82.13 23.85 -23.07
N SER A 395 82.37 23.62 -21.78
CA SER A 395 83.47 24.28 -21.07
C SER A 395 84.85 23.92 -21.66
N LEU A 396 85.05 22.66 -22.04
CA LEU A 396 86.28 22.22 -22.69
C LEU A 396 86.43 22.80 -24.10
N ALA A 397 85.33 22.83 -24.88
CA ALA A 397 85.32 23.42 -26.21
C ALA A 397 85.65 24.92 -26.18
N GLU A 398 85.21 25.63 -25.14
CA GLU A 398 85.53 27.05 -24.95
C GLU A 398 87.02 27.25 -24.63
N ASP A 399 87.61 26.44 -23.74
CA ASP A 399 89.04 26.49 -23.44
C ASP A 399 89.90 26.21 -24.69
N PHE A 400 89.52 25.23 -25.51
CA PHE A 400 90.18 24.96 -26.80
C PHE A 400 90.02 26.11 -27.80
N SER A 401 88.85 26.72 -27.85
CA SER A 401 88.58 27.89 -28.72
C SER A 401 89.48 29.06 -28.34
N ILE A 402 89.58 29.39 -27.04
CA ILE A 402 90.45 30.45 -26.53
C ILE A 402 91.92 30.17 -26.85
N LYS A 403 92.38 28.93 -26.63
CA LYS A 403 93.76 28.53 -26.98
C LYS A 403 94.06 28.69 -28.46
N THR A 404 93.16 28.20 -29.32
CA THR A 404 93.34 28.26 -30.78
C THR A 404 93.30 29.71 -31.29
N LEU A 405 92.46 30.56 -30.70
CA LEU A 405 92.40 32.00 -31.02
C LEU A 405 93.73 32.69 -30.67
N ASN A 406 94.31 32.39 -29.51
CA ASN A 406 95.62 32.91 -29.14
C ASN A 406 96.73 32.44 -30.07
N GLU A 407 96.73 31.16 -30.46
CA GLU A 407 97.70 30.61 -31.41
C GLU A 407 97.57 31.23 -32.81
N ALA A 408 96.35 31.37 -33.33
CA ALA A 408 96.08 32.00 -34.61
C ALA A 408 96.47 33.49 -34.60
N HIS A 409 96.18 34.21 -33.51
CA HIS A 409 96.61 35.60 -33.33
C HIS A 409 98.14 35.74 -33.32
N ASN A 410 98.85 34.89 -32.57
CA ASN A 410 100.31 34.86 -32.55
C ASN A 410 100.88 34.52 -33.94
N GLY A 411 100.31 33.51 -34.61
CA GLY A 411 100.67 33.15 -35.98
C GLY A 411 100.51 34.32 -36.96
N ALA A 412 99.42 35.10 -36.83
CA ALA A 412 99.18 36.26 -37.67
C ALA A 412 100.23 37.35 -37.44
N GLN A 413 100.59 37.61 -36.17
CA GLN A 413 101.67 38.56 -35.83
C GLN A 413 103.03 38.13 -36.41
N ILE A 414 103.40 36.85 -36.28
CA ILE A 414 104.65 36.30 -36.84
C ILE A 414 104.65 36.41 -38.36
N THR A 415 103.54 36.07 -39.02
CA THR A 415 103.42 36.12 -40.48
C THR A 415 103.45 37.54 -41.00
N GLN A 416 102.83 38.49 -40.29
CA GLN A 416 102.90 39.91 -40.60
C GLN A 416 104.33 40.43 -40.52
N LYS A 417 105.06 40.07 -39.46
CA LYS A 417 106.48 40.40 -39.33
C LYS A 417 107.32 39.81 -40.46
N ALA A 418 107.11 38.53 -40.80
CA ALA A 418 107.78 37.91 -41.93
C ALA A 418 107.47 38.60 -43.27
N SER A 419 106.25 39.12 -43.46
CA SER A 419 105.89 39.93 -44.63
C SER A 419 106.63 41.26 -44.67
N ASP A 420 106.86 41.89 -43.51
CA ASP A 420 107.65 43.11 -43.40
C ASP A 420 109.15 42.84 -43.69
N ASP A 421 109.71 41.78 -43.12
CA ASP A 421 111.10 41.34 -43.35
C ASP A 421 111.37 41.00 -44.83
N VAL A 422 110.42 40.31 -45.50
CA VAL A 422 110.54 40.00 -46.94
C VAL A 422 110.42 41.27 -47.79
N ARG A 423 109.61 42.26 -47.38
CA ARG A 423 109.54 43.57 -48.06
C ARG A 423 110.87 44.30 -47.98
N GLU A 424 111.54 44.25 -46.84
CA GLU A 424 112.89 44.80 -46.68
C GLU A 424 113.90 44.07 -47.58
N LEU A 425 113.88 42.73 -47.61
CA LEU A 425 114.72 41.92 -48.49
C LEU A 425 114.52 42.26 -49.98
N VAL A 426 113.29 42.50 -50.43
CA VAL A 426 113.01 42.94 -51.80
C VAL A 426 113.72 44.26 -52.12
N ASN A 427 113.77 45.19 -51.17
CA ASN A 427 114.50 46.46 -51.35
C ASN A 427 116.01 46.23 -51.41
N GLU A 428 116.57 45.42 -50.51
CA GLU A 428 117.99 45.08 -50.48
C GLU A 428 118.46 44.40 -51.77
N VAL A 429 117.69 43.44 -52.30
CA VAL A 429 117.98 42.76 -53.58
C VAL A 429 117.93 43.75 -54.74
N ASN A 430 116.97 44.68 -54.74
CA ASN A 430 116.88 45.72 -55.76
C ASN A 430 118.10 46.67 -55.73
N ASP A 431 118.57 47.05 -54.55
CA ASP A 431 119.74 47.90 -54.42
C ASP A 431 121.04 47.16 -54.80
N ALA A 432 121.16 45.88 -54.45
CA ALA A 432 122.25 45.03 -54.92
C ALA A 432 122.25 44.87 -56.45
N ALA A 433 121.07 44.70 -57.07
CA ALA A 433 120.93 44.62 -58.52
C ALA A 433 121.41 45.92 -59.21
N LYS A 434 121.07 47.10 -58.66
CA LYS A 434 121.56 48.39 -59.17
C LYS A 434 123.09 48.51 -59.05
N ALA A 435 123.67 48.11 -57.92
CA ALA A 435 125.11 48.15 -57.72
C ALA A 435 125.86 47.26 -58.73
N ILE A 436 125.33 46.07 -59.02
CA ILE A 436 125.89 45.17 -60.05
C ILE A 436 125.74 45.76 -61.44
N GLN A 437 124.61 46.40 -61.75
CA GLN A 437 124.40 47.08 -63.03
C GLN A 437 125.44 48.19 -63.26
N ILE A 438 125.73 48.99 -62.22
CA ILE A 438 126.80 49.99 -62.25
C ILE A 438 128.17 49.34 -62.46
N LEU A 439 128.44 48.20 -61.82
CA LEU A 439 129.70 47.46 -62.01
C LEU A 439 129.87 46.96 -63.45
N VAL A 440 128.80 46.47 -64.08
CA VAL A 440 128.81 46.08 -65.51
C VAL A 440 129.15 47.28 -66.38
N GLU A 441 128.53 48.43 -66.16
CA GLU A 441 128.78 49.67 -66.90
C GLU A 441 130.24 50.14 -66.75
N GLN A 442 130.75 50.18 -65.52
CA GLN A 442 132.14 50.55 -65.24
C GLN A 442 133.16 49.56 -65.83
N SER A 443 132.83 48.26 -65.85
CA SER A 443 133.70 47.24 -66.44
C SER A 443 133.79 47.38 -67.95
N ASN A 444 132.68 47.71 -68.62
CA ASN A 444 132.67 48.02 -70.05
C ASN A 444 133.49 49.28 -70.36
N GLU A 445 133.36 50.34 -69.56
CA GLU A 445 134.16 51.57 -69.71
C GLU A 445 135.67 51.31 -69.56
N ILE A 446 136.07 50.44 -68.63
CA ILE A 446 137.46 49.98 -68.52
C ILE A 446 137.88 49.21 -69.78
N GLY A 447 137.02 48.35 -70.32
CA GLY A 447 137.24 47.63 -71.57
C GLY A 447 137.56 48.59 -72.74
N ASP A 448 136.73 49.63 -72.91
CA ASP A 448 136.91 50.65 -73.94
C ASP A 448 138.24 51.40 -73.79
N VAL A 449 138.61 51.77 -72.55
CA VAL A 449 139.90 52.43 -72.27
C VAL A 449 141.08 51.51 -72.60
N VAL A 450 140.98 50.23 -72.22
CA VAL A 450 142.05 49.25 -72.44
C VAL A 450 142.25 48.97 -73.92
N GLU A 451 141.19 48.93 -74.74
CA GLU A 451 141.28 48.81 -76.20
C GLU A 451 142.04 50.00 -76.82
N VAL A 452 141.78 51.23 -76.34
CA VAL A 452 142.53 52.42 -76.78
C VAL A 452 144.02 52.30 -76.41
N ILE A 453 144.34 51.85 -75.20
CA ILE A 453 145.73 51.65 -74.76
C ILE A 453 146.40 50.53 -75.59
N GLU A 454 145.68 49.46 -75.95
CA GLU A 454 146.20 48.41 -76.84
C GLU A 454 146.57 48.99 -78.20
N GLY A 455 145.69 49.84 -78.75
CA GLY A 455 145.93 50.60 -79.96
C GLY A 455 147.20 51.45 -79.87
N ILE A 456 147.39 52.20 -78.77
CA ILE A 456 148.60 53.01 -78.54
C ILE A 456 149.84 52.13 -78.41
N ALA A 457 149.78 51.02 -77.67
CA ALA A 457 150.91 50.11 -77.49
C ALA A 457 151.30 49.42 -78.82
N SER A 458 150.31 49.06 -79.64
CA SER A 458 150.52 48.52 -81.00
C SER A 458 151.18 49.54 -81.93
N GLN A 459 150.70 50.79 -81.92
CA GLN A 459 151.33 51.89 -82.64
C GLN A 459 152.76 52.15 -82.15
N THR A 460 152.99 52.11 -80.84
CA THR A 460 154.31 52.32 -80.23
C THR A 460 155.27 51.19 -80.63
N ASN A 461 154.81 49.94 -80.65
CA ASN A 461 155.59 48.79 -81.13
C ASN A 461 155.98 48.94 -82.62
N LEU A 462 155.06 49.42 -83.46
CA LEU A 462 155.30 49.72 -84.88
C LEU A 462 156.28 50.88 -85.07
N LEU A 463 156.13 51.97 -84.32
CA LEU A 463 157.04 53.12 -84.34
C LEU A 463 158.45 52.72 -83.89
N ALA A 464 158.55 51.94 -82.83
CA ALA A 464 159.81 51.43 -82.31
C ALA A 464 160.49 50.47 -83.32
N LEU A 465 159.72 49.61 -83.99
CA LEU A 465 160.23 48.76 -85.06
C LEU A 465 160.78 49.59 -86.24
N ASN A 466 160.05 50.62 -86.68
CA ASN A 466 160.52 51.52 -87.73
C ASN A 466 161.79 52.28 -87.31
N ALA A 467 161.87 52.72 -86.05
CA ALA A 467 163.07 53.37 -85.51
C ALA A 467 164.27 52.40 -85.42
N ALA A 468 164.06 51.15 -85.02
CA ALA A 468 165.10 50.12 -84.99
C ALA A 468 165.64 49.81 -86.41
N ILE A 469 164.76 49.74 -87.41
CA ILE A 469 165.13 49.56 -88.83
C ILE A 469 165.99 50.73 -89.30
N GLU A 470 165.60 51.98 -89.03
CA GLU A 470 166.35 53.15 -89.49
C GLU A 470 167.67 53.34 -88.72
N ALA A 471 167.71 52.97 -87.43
CA ALA A 471 168.94 52.93 -86.64
C ALA A 471 169.94 51.88 -87.16
N ALA A 472 169.46 50.70 -87.58
CA ALA A 472 170.30 49.71 -88.25
C ALA A 472 170.83 50.22 -89.59
N ARG A 473 170.05 51.04 -90.30
CA ARG A 473 170.41 51.66 -91.58
C ARG A 473 171.51 52.73 -91.45
N ALA A 474 171.57 53.43 -90.32
CA ALA A 474 172.57 54.46 -90.01
C ALA A 474 173.94 53.90 -89.56
N GLY A 475 174.09 52.58 -89.44
CA GLY A 475 175.38 51.92 -89.11
C GLY A 475 175.92 52.29 -87.71
N GLU A 476 177.25 52.47 -87.59
CA GLU A 476 177.93 52.74 -86.30
C GLU A 476 177.38 53.99 -85.55
N SER A 477 176.89 55.02 -86.26
CA SER A 477 176.32 56.22 -85.64
C SER A 477 174.92 56.00 -85.04
N GLY A 478 174.19 54.97 -85.48
CA GLY A 478 172.83 54.66 -85.03
C GLY A 478 172.75 53.72 -83.83
N ARG A 479 173.89 53.22 -83.35
CA ARG A 479 173.96 52.12 -82.36
C ARG A 479 173.29 52.46 -81.01
N GLY A 480 173.40 53.71 -80.55
CA GLY A 480 172.70 54.18 -79.35
C GLY A 480 171.18 54.28 -79.54
N PHE A 481 170.73 54.69 -80.73
CA PHE A 481 169.31 54.76 -81.09
C PHE A 481 168.68 53.37 -81.24
N ALA A 482 169.42 52.40 -81.79
CA ALA A 482 168.94 51.02 -81.93
C ALA A 482 168.60 50.40 -80.57
N VAL A 483 169.47 50.60 -79.55
CA VAL A 483 169.23 50.10 -78.18
C VAL A 483 167.98 50.73 -77.57
N VAL A 484 167.79 52.04 -77.74
CA VAL A 484 166.57 52.72 -77.25
C VAL A 484 165.32 52.23 -77.99
N ALA A 485 165.40 52.03 -79.31
CA ALA A 485 164.28 51.52 -80.09
C ALA A 485 163.88 50.09 -79.71
N ASP A 486 164.85 49.19 -79.47
CA ASP A 486 164.59 47.84 -78.98
C ASP A 486 164.02 47.83 -77.55
N GLU A 487 164.47 48.74 -76.68
CA GLU A 487 163.90 48.90 -75.32
C GLU A 487 162.45 49.41 -75.37
N VAL A 488 162.15 50.40 -76.22
CA VAL A 488 160.78 50.90 -76.44
C VAL A 488 159.88 49.81 -77.04
N ARG A 489 160.41 49.01 -77.98
CA ARG A 489 159.68 47.87 -78.58
C ARG A 489 159.39 46.80 -77.53
N SER A 490 160.37 46.44 -76.70
CA SER A 490 160.22 45.51 -75.59
C SER A 490 159.17 46.01 -74.58
N LEU A 491 159.21 47.30 -74.25
CA LEU A 491 158.21 47.93 -73.37
C LEU A 491 156.81 47.91 -73.98
N ALA A 492 156.67 48.17 -75.28
CA ALA A 492 155.40 48.10 -75.99
C ALA A 492 154.82 46.68 -76.00
N ILE A 493 155.63 45.65 -76.26
CA ILE A 493 155.21 44.23 -76.19
C ILE A 493 154.80 43.84 -74.76
N ARG A 494 155.57 44.24 -73.74
CA ARG A 494 155.20 44.02 -72.33
C ARG A 494 153.90 44.73 -71.96
N THR A 495 153.68 45.92 -72.50
CA THR A 495 152.46 46.71 -72.31
C THR A 495 151.26 46.02 -72.96
N GLN A 496 151.38 45.55 -74.20
CA GLN A 496 150.35 44.74 -74.88
C GLN A 496 150.01 43.46 -74.11
N SER A 497 151.03 42.75 -73.59
CA SER A 497 150.79 41.55 -72.78
C SER A 497 150.06 41.85 -71.47
N ALA A 498 150.36 42.98 -70.82
CA ALA A 498 149.65 43.42 -69.61
C ALA A 498 148.20 43.84 -69.92
N ILE A 499 147.98 44.52 -71.05
CA ILE A 499 146.66 44.88 -71.55
C ILE A 499 145.82 43.64 -71.83
N GLN A 500 146.38 42.62 -72.49
CA GLN A 500 145.66 41.36 -72.70
C GLN A 500 145.25 40.69 -71.38
N GLN A 501 146.09 40.75 -70.35
CA GLN A 501 145.73 40.26 -69.01
C GLN A 501 144.60 41.09 -68.39
N ILE A 502 144.62 42.42 -68.55
CA ILE A 502 143.53 43.30 -68.07
C ILE A 502 142.24 43.04 -68.84
N MET A 503 142.29 42.85 -70.16
CA MET A 503 141.11 42.51 -70.98
C MET A 503 140.50 41.18 -70.52
N ASN A 504 141.32 40.15 -70.30
CA ASN A 504 140.85 38.87 -69.77
C ASN A 504 140.21 39.02 -68.38
N LEU A 505 140.82 39.82 -67.50
CA LEU A 505 140.29 40.09 -66.16
C LEU A 505 138.95 40.86 -66.21
N THR A 506 138.88 41.90 -67.04
CA THR A 506 137.69 42.76 -67.20
C THR A 506 136.53 41.99 -67.85
N SER A 507 136.83 41.14 -68.84
CA SER A 507 135.87 40.20 -69.43
C SER A 507 135.33 39.22 -68.37
N GLY A 508 136.22 38.64 -67.56
CA GLY A 508 135.82 37.78 -66.44
C GLY A 508 134.97 38.49 -65.39
N ILE A 509 135.28 39.75 -65.04
CA ILE A 509 134.45 40.58 -64.13
C ILE A 509 133.08 40.82 -64.74
N THR A 510 133.00 41.16 -66.03
CA THR A 510 131.75 41.44 -66.74
C THR A 510 130.86 40.21 -66.83
N GLU A 511 131.43 39.04 -67.15
CA GLU A 511 130.71 37.76 -67.15
C GLU A 511 130.15 37.43 -65.76
N GLN A 512 130.97 37.57 -64.71
CA GLN A 512 130.53 37.35 -63.32
C GLN A 512 129.47 38.36 -62.88
N ALA A 513 129.58 39.62 -63.27
CA ALA A 513 128.60 40.66 -62.96
C ALA A 513 127.26 40.40 -63.66
N HIS A 514 127.26 39.96 -64.92
CA HIS A 514 126.04 39.51 -65.60
C HIS A 514 125.40 38.29 -64.92
N ALA A 515 126.21 37.31 -64.52
CA ALA A 515 125.72 36.15 -63.76
C ALA A 515 125.08 36.59 -62.42
N ALA A 516 125.73 37.51 -61.70
CA ALA A 516 125.21 38.06 -60.45
C ALA A 516 123.90 38.86 -60.66
N SER A 517 123.79 39.65 -61.74
CA SER A 517 122.57 40.38 -62.09
C SER A 517 121.39 39.44 -62.37
N ASN A 518 121.63 38.37 -63.14
CA ASN A 518 120.61 37.34 -63.38
C ASN A 518 120.18 36.65 -62.08
N LEU A 519 121.12 36.36 -61.18
CA LEU A 519 120.81 35.81 -59.86
C LEU A 519 119.96 36.77 -59.03
N MET A 520 120.25 38.08 -59.04
CA MET A 520 119.44 39.10 -58.34
C MET A 520 118.01 39.15 -58.87
N LYS A 521 117.82 39.07 -60.19
CA LYS A 521 116.48 39.03 -60.80
C LYS A 521 115.68 37.78 -60.42
N LEU A 522 116.35 36.63 -60.28
CA LEU A 522 115.73 35.41 -59.77
C LEU A 522 115.35 35.56 -58.29
N SER A 523 116.24 36.13 -57.47
CA SER A 523 115.99 36.42 -56.05
C SER A 523 114.82 37.40 -55.85
N GLU A 524 114.71 38.43 -56.67
CA GLU A 524 113.60 39.39 -56.66
C GLU A 524 112.25 38.68 -56.90
N ASN A 525 112.17 37.87 -57.96
CA ASN A 525 110.97 37.08 -58.27
C ASN A 525 110.60 36.12 -57.15
N GLN A 526 111.60 35.46 -56.55
CA GLN A 526 111.39 34.55 -55.44
C GLN A 526 110.88 35.28 -54.19
N ALA A 527 111.46 36.45 -53.85
CA ALA A 527 111.02 37.27 -52.74
C ALA A 527 109.59 37.80 -52.93
N ALA A 528 109.23 38.25 -54.14
CA ALA A 528 107.86 38.66 -54.48
C ALA A 528 106.85 37.51 -54.32
N LYS A 529 107.22 36.29 -54.73
CA LYS A 529 106.39 35.10 -54.54
C LYS A 529 106.22 34.77 -53.05
N THR A 530 107.29 34.83 -52.26
CA THR A 530 107.24 34.62 -50.81
C THR A 530 106.39 35.70 -50.12
N LEU A 531 106.43 36.94 -50.57
CA LEU A 531 105.58 38.03 -50.06
C LEU A 531 104.09 37.74 -50.31
N SER A 532 103.73 37.29 -51.52
CA SER A 532 102.36 36.91 -51.84
C SER A 532 101.88 35.72 -50.98
N GLN A 533 102.74 34.71 -50.78
CA GLN A 533 102.42 33.56 -49.93
C GLN A 533 102.22 33.94 -48.45
N THR A 534 103.04 34.84 -47.91
CA THR A 534 102.88 35.34 -46.53
C THR A 534 101.59 36.15 -46.36
N GLN A 535 101.19 36.95 -47.36
CA GLN A 535 99.90 37.65 -47.32
C GLN A 535 98.70 36.69 -47.31
N ILE A 536 98.75 35.62 -48.13
CA ILE A 536 97.71 34.58 -48.14
C ILE A 536 97.66 33.84 -46.79
N ALA A 537 98.81 33.52 -46.21
CA ALA A 537 98.88 32.89 -44.89
C ALA A 537 98.28 33.79 -43.80
N ASN A 538 98.58 35.10 -43.82
CA ASN A 538 98.01 36.06 -42.87
C ASN A 538 96.48 36.16 -43.01
N SER A 539 95.97 36.23 -44.24
CA SER A 539 94.51 36.25 -44.51
C SER A 539 93.83 34.98 -44.00
N THR A 540 94.45 33.81 -44.20
CA THR A 540 93.94 32.52 -43.69
C THR A 540 93.86 32.52 -42.16
N LEU A 541 94.87 33.05 -41.47
CA LEU A 541 94.88 33.13 -40.01
C LEU A 541 93.81 34.08 -39.45
N LEU A 542 93.53 35.18 -40.15
CA LEU A 542 92.40 36.05 -39.82
C LEU A 542 91.05 35.33 -40.02
N GLY A 543 90.89 34.55 -41.08
CA GLY A 543 89.71 33.71 -41.30
C GLY A 543 89.52 32.65 -40.20
N ILE A 544 90.61 32.06 -39.69
CA ILE A 544 90.57 31.13 -38.55
C ILE A 544 90.07 31.84 -37.28
N ASN A 545 90.53 33.07 -37.00
CA ASN A 545 90.05 33.84 -35.86
C ASN A 545 88.54 34.11 -35.92
N GLU A 546 88.02 34.47 -37.10
CA GLU A 546 86.59 34.71 -37.29
C GLU A 546 85.77 33.42 -37.09
N ALA A 547 86.23 32.29 -37.64
CA ALA A 547 85.60 30.99 -37.43
C ALA A 547 85.56 30.58 -35.95
N ILE A 548 86.64 30.84 -35.20
CA ILE A 548 86.68 30.51 -33.76
C ILE A 548 85.74 31.40 -32.94
N ASN A 549 85.59 32.68 -33.28
CA ASN A 549 84.60 33.55 -32.64
C ASN A 549 83.18 33.02 -32.85
N GLN A 550 82.85 32.53 -34.05
CA GLN A 550 81.57 31.87 -34.31
C GLN A 550 81.37 30.60 -33.47
N VAL A 551 82.44 29.82 -33.25
CA VAL A 551 82.40 28.65 -32.36
C VAL A 551 82.14 29.05 -30.90
N SER A 552 82.77 30.11 -30.40
CA SER A 552 82.51 30.63 -29.04
C SER A 552 81.06 31.10 -28.88
N ASP A 553 80.50 31.78 -29.89
CA ASP A 553 79.08 32.16 -29.89
C ASP A 553 78.15 30.94 -29.86
N LEU A 554 78.46 29.88 -30.62
CA LEU A 554 77.73 28.61 -30.59
C LEU A 554 77.83 27.93 -29.21
N ASN A 555 79.01 27.89 -28.60
CA ASN A 555 79.19 27.34 -27.25
C ASN A 555 78.30 28.07 -26.23
N LYS A 556 78.21 29.40 -26.32
CA LYS A 556 77.34 30.20 -25.46
C LYS A 556 75.86 29.85 -25.65
N GLN A 557 75.40 29.65 -26.89
CA GLN A 557 74.02 29.21 -27.16
C GLN A 557 73.75 27.81 -26.62
N ILE A 558 74.69 26.87 -26.79
CA ILE A 558 74.58 25.51 -26.23
C ILE A 558 74.49 25.60 -24.71
N SER A 559 75.32 26.41 -24.05
CA SER A 559 75.28 26.60 -22.60
C SER A 559 73.91 27.09 -22.10
N ILE A 560 73.30 28.07 -22.78
CA ILE A 560 71.95 28.55 -22.45
C ILE A 560 70.91 27.44 -22.63
N ALA A 561 70.94 26.73 -23.77
CA ALA A 561 70.01 25.64 -24.04
C ALA A 561 70.16 24.48 -23.03
N THR A 562 71.38 24.17 -22.60
CA THR A 562 71.65 23.14 -21.58
C THR A 562 71.15 23.57 -20.20
N GLN A 563 71.24 24.86 -19.86
CA GLN A 563 70.66 25.40 -18.62
C GLN A 563 69.12 25.29 -18.63
N GLU A 564 68.47 25.64 -19.74
CA GLU A 564 67.02 25.47 -19.90
C GLU A 564 66.61 23.99 -19.81
N GLN A 565 67.38 23.08 -20.42
CA GLN A 565 67.16 21.62 -20.29
C GLN A 565 67.26 21.15 -18.83
N ASN A 566 68.22 21.67 -18.06
CA ASN A 566 68.37 21.33 -16.65
C ASN A 566 67.14 21.79 -15.83
N GLU A 567 66.65 23.00 -16.07
CA GLU A 567 65.45 23.52 -15.43
C GLU A 567 64.20 22.69 -15.78
N ALA A 568 64.00 22.39 -17.07
CA ALA A 568 62.92 21.52 -17.52
C ALA A 568 62.99 20.12 -16.89
N THR A 569 64.19 19.54 -16.82
CA THR A 569 64.40 18.21 -16.22
C THR A 569 64.04 18.20 -14.72
N ASN A 570 64.40 19.26 -13.99
CA ASN A 570 64.03 19.41 -12.59
C ASN A 570 62.52 19.58 -12.40
N GLU A 571 61.85 20.32 -13.27
CA GLU A 571 60.37 20.41 -13.25
C GLU A 571 59.71 19.06 -13.52
N ILE A 572 60.19 18.32 -14.54
CA ILE A 572 59.68 16.98 -14.84
C ILE A 572 59.87 16.07 -13.62
N SER A 573 61.04 16.10 -12.97
CA SER A 573 61.30 15.31 -11.76
C SER A 573 60.29 15.61 -10.64
N LYS A 574 59.99 16.89 -10.38
CA LYS A 574 58.96 17.29 -9.39
C LYS A 574 57.56 16.80 -9.79
N LYS A 575 57.21 16.89 -11.08
CA LYS A 575 55.92 16.39 -11.59
C LYS A 575 55.81 14.87 -11.41
N MET A 576 56.88 14.12 -11.70
CA MET A 576 56.93 12.67 -11.49
C MET A 576 56.72 12.29 -10.03
N HIS A 577 57.31 13.04 -9.08
CA HIS A 577 57.08 12.81 -7.66
C HIS A 577 55.61 13.00 -7.26
N ASN A 578 54.95 14.05 -7.77
CA ASN A 578 53.52 14.28 -7.53
C ASN A 578 52.65 13.17 -8.14
N ILE A 579 52.99 12.67 -9.33
CA ILE A 579 52.28 11.54 -9.95
C ILE A 579 52.46 10.27 -9.09
N ASN A 580 53.64 10.04 -8.51
CA ASN A 580 53.85 8.90 -7.60
C ASN A 580 52.92 8.96 -6.38
N ILE A 581 52.78 10.14 -5.75
CA ILE A 581 51.85 10.35 -4.62
C ILE A 581 50.40 10.08 -5.07
N LEU A 582 50.01 10.53 -6.26
CA LEU A 582 48.68 10.25 -6.81
C LEU A 582 48.45 8.76 -7.06
N CYS A 583 49.46 8.02 -7.54
CA CYS A 583 49.37 6.57 -7.69
C CYS A 583 49.19 5.86 -6.34
N GLU A 584 49.90 6.28 -5.29
CA GLU A 584 49.75 5.73 -3.94
C GLU A 584 48.33 5.97 -3.40
N SER A 585 47.81 7.20 -3.51
CA SER A 585 46.44 7.53 -3.12
C SER A 585 45.40 6.76 -3.95
N SER A 586 45.63 6.58 -5.25
CA SER A 586 44.75 5.76 -6.10
C SER A 586 44.71 4.31 -5.65
N ASN A 587 45.84 3.75 -5.20
CA ASN A 587 45.91 2.38 -4.69
C ASN A 587 45.19 2.22 -3.33
N GLU A 588 45.25 3.23 -2.46
CA GLU A 588 44.43 3.29 -1.24
C GLU A 588 42.93 3.31 -1.58
N ASN A 589 42.50 4.18 -2.51
CA ASN A 589 41.11 4.27 -2.95
C ASN A 589 40.59 2.96 -3.54
N VAL A 590 41.43 2.24 -4.31
CA VAL A 590 41.09 0.91 -4.83
C VAL A 590 40.78 -0.08 -3.70
N THR A 591 41.52 -0.01 -2.59
CA THR A 591 41.28 -0.90 -1.44
C THR A 591 39.94 -0.57 -0.77
N ILE A 592 39.65 0.72 -0.57
CA ILE A 592 38.37 1.18 -0.02
C ILE A 592 37.20 0.76 -0.92
N LEU A 593 37.31 0.98 -2.24
CA LEU A 593 36.27 0.59 -3.19
C LEU A 593 36.03 -0.91 -3.22
N ASN A 594 37.08 -1.71 -3.04
CA ASN A 594 36.94 -3.16 -2.97
C ASN A 594 36.14 -3.60 -1.74
N ASP A 595 36.43 -3.01 -0.57
CA ASP A 595 35.71 -3.28 0.68
C ASP A 595 34.23 -2.84 0.59
N GLU A 596 33.98 -1.66 0.01
CA GLU A 596 32.61 -1.15 -0.23
C GLU A 596 31.84 -2.04 -1.20
N ASN A 597 32.49 -2.54 -2.26
CA ASN A 597 31.88 -3.44 -3.22
C ASN A 597 31.55 -4.81 -2.60
N GLU A 598 32.42 -5.34 -1.74
CA GLU A 598 32.14 -6.57 -0.99
C GLU A 598 30.93 -6.40 -0.06
N ALA A 599 30.85 -5.25 0.64
CA ALA A 599 29.67 -4.91 1.45
C ALA A 599 28.39 -4.81 0.60
N LEU A 600 28.47 -4.20 -0.59
CA LEU A 600 27.35 -4.06 -1.52
C LEU A 600 26.88 -5.41 -2.05
N MET A 601 27.81 -6.30 -2.40
CA MET A 601 27.53 -7.68 -2.81
C MET A 601 26.81 -8.46 -1.70
N ASN A 602 27.25 -8.30 -0.45
CA ASN A 602 26.61 -8.91 0.72
C ASN A 602 25.18 -8.40 0.93
N ILE A 603 24.94 -7.09 0.79
CA ILE A 603 23.59 -6.50 0.87
C ILE A 603 22.69 -7.02 -0.26
N ALA A 604 23.21 -7.06 -1.48
CA ALA A 604 22.48 -7.57 -2.64
C ALA A 604 22.09 -9.05 -2.46
N ASN A 605 23.00 -9.89 -1.98
CA ASN A 605 22.73 -11.29 -1.67
C ASN A 605 21.69 -11.47 -0.55
N ASN A 606 21.76 -10.66 0.51
CA ASN A 606 20.76 -10.67 1.58
C ASN A 606 19.37 -10.25 1.07
N LEU A 607 19.30 -9.20 0.24
CA LEU A 607 18.05 -8.78 -0.40
C LEU A 607 17.51 -9.87 -1.34
N ALA A 608 18.38 -10.54 -2.11
CA ALA A 608 18.00 -11.65 -2.98
C ALA A 608 17.39 -12.79 -2.16
N SER A 609 18.02 -13.14 -1.03
CA SER A 609 17.50 -14.15 -0.11
C SER A 609 16.14 -13.76 0.47
N LEU A 610 15.96 -12.51 0.91
CA LEU A 610 14.69 -11.99 1.43
C LEU A 610 13.57 -12.01 0.37
N VAL A 611 13.89 -11.66 -0.87
CA VAL A 611 12.92 -11.65 -1.98
C VAL A 611 12.56 -13.08 -2.40
N ASN A 612 13.54 -14.00 -2.41
CA ASN A 612 13.32 -15.42 -2.72
C ASN A 612 12.46 -16.16 -1.68
N GLN A 613 12.22 -15.58 -0.50
CA GLN A 613 11.25 -16.12 0.45
C GLN A 613 9.80 -15.99 -0.04
N PHE A 614 9.53 -15.13 -1.02
CA PHE A 614 8.19 -14.99 -1.61
C PHE A 614 8.05 -15.85 -2.86
N LYS A 615 7.01 -16.67 -2.91
CA LYS A 615 6.67 -17.42 -4.11
C LYS A 615 5.89 -16.53 -5.08
N LEU A 616 6.56 -16.11 -6.14
CA LEU A 616 5.98 -15.27 -7.18
C LEU A 616 5.21 -16.14 -8.18
N ASN A 617 4.04 -15.64 -8.60
CA ASN A 617 3.36 -16.18 -9.77
C ASN A 617 4.11 -15.69 -11.01
N GLU A 618 4.61 -16.60 -11.85
CA GLU A 618 4.98 -16.29 -13.23
C GLU A 618 3.69 -15.86 -13.96
N LEU A 619 3.38 -14.57 -13.92
CA LEU A 619 2.46 -13.98 -14.88
C LEU A 619 3.20 -14.00 -16.22
N ASP A 620 2.76 -14.92 -17.08
CA ASP A 620 3.17 -15.07 -18.49
C ASP A 620 3.71 -13.76 -19.07
N SER A 621 5.03 -13.72 -19.24
CA SER A 621 5.78 -12.69 -19.95
C SER A 621 5.56 -12.74 -21.48
N LYS A 622 4.36 -13.13 -21.92
CA LYS A 622 3.94 -13.17 -23.33
C LYS A 622 2.82 -12.18 -23.62
N ALA A 623 3.10 -10.90 -23.44
CA ALA A 623 2.34 -9.83 -24.07
C ALA A 623 3.19 -8.54 -24.12
N ALA A 624 4.28 -8.58 -24.89
CA ALA A 624 4.93 -7.40 -25.47
C ALA A 624 5.41 -7.76 -26.88
#